data_AF-B7FNE8-F1
#
_entry.id   AF-B7FNE8-F1
#
_cell.length_a   1.000
_cell.length_b   1.000
_cell.length_c   1.000
_cell.angle_alpha   90.00
_cell.angle_beta   90.00
_cell.angle_gamma   90.00
#
_symmetry.space_group_name_H-M   'P 1'
#
loop_
_entity.id
_entity.type
_entity.pdbx_description
1 polymer ?
#
loop_
_entity_poly.entity_id
_entity_poly.type
_entity_poly.pdbx_seq_one_letter_code
_entity_poly.pdbx_strand_id
1 'polypeptide(L)'
;MLETVLRQGVLGEDDIGEESPRNLKLPSRRPSLVCENCLYSLQRDMRARAFHILEPKGTVDMLIIFLEERSEGSPPLLDSAGDAENRITPFLGKWKGRSVTNRSGVYGSTISEADTVVLHEMDDNGQLIQDVTCTSDGTNVTTNVHWTGAISDNLVTFDGGYQMILLPGGMYMGCPCDVAKSVAQSKSFHLEFCWLETPDKRQRLVRTYDVEGLAVSSTYFLETKV
;
A
#
# COMPACT_ATOMS: atom_id res chain seq x y z
N MET A 1 5.25 -18.57 7.57
CA MET A 1 6.32 -17.55 7.42
C MET A 1 6.04 -16.36 8.33
N LEU A 2 5.08 -15.47 8.02
CA LEU A 2 4.84 -14.26 8.83
C LEU A 2 4.48 -14.54 10.29
N GLU A 3 3.65 -15.56 10.57
CA GLU A 3 3.35 -16.00 11.94
C GLU A 3 4.62 -16.44 12.69
N THR A 4 5.47 -17.25 12.04
CA THR A 4 6.72 -17.75 12.61
C THR A 4 7.68 -16.59 12.94
N VAL A 5 7.79 -15.60 12.06
CA VAL A 5 8.62 -14.41 12.29
C VAL A 5 8.16 -13.66 13.55
N LEU A 6 6.84 -13.48 13.73
CA LEU A 6 6.29 -12.83 14.91
C LEU A 6 6.51 -13.65 16.18
N ARG A 7 6.26 -14.97 16.13
CA ARG A 7 6.47 -15.86 17.27
C ARG A 7 7.93 -15.86 17.72
N GLN A 8 8.85 -16.13 16.81
CA GLN A 8 10.28 -16.23 17.12
C GLN A 8 10.86 -14.88 17.54
N GLY A 9 10.44 -13.78 16.88
CA GLY A 9 10.91 -12.44 17.19
C GLY A 9 10.41 -11.87 18.53
N VAL A 10 9.27 -12.34 19.04
CA VAL A 10 8.65 -11.81 20.27
C VAL A 10 8.74 -12.79 21.45
N LEU A 11 8.53 -14.08 21.21
CA LEU A 11 8.49 -15.13 22.23
C LEU A 11 9.84 -15.83 22.39
N GLY A 12 10.75 -15.67 21.44
CA GLY A 12 12.05 -16.34 21.40
C GLY A 12 12.03 -17.69 20.69
N GLU A 13 13.20 -18.31 20.60
CA GLU A 13 13.41 -19.56 19.84
C GLU A 13 12.77 -20.79 20.52
N ASP A 14 12.51 -20.69 21.83
CA ASP A 14 11.93 -21.77 22.64
C ASP A 14 10.40 -21.90 22.53
N ASP A 15 9.73 -21.06 21.73
CA ASP A 15 8.28 -21.19 21.49
C ASP A 15 7.94 -22.48 20.74
N ILE A 16 7.25 -23.39 21.43
CA ILE A 16 6.80 -24.68 20.90
C ILE A 16 5.57 -24.57 19.99
N GLY A 17 4.95 -23.39 19.87
CA GLY A 17 3.86 -23.13 18.93
C GLY A 17 2.50 -23.71 19.33
N GLU A 18 2.40 -24.42 20.45
CA GLU A 18 1.18 -25.12 20.87
C GLU A 18 0.10 -24.17 21.42
N GLU A 19 0.48 -23.09 22.09
CA GLU A 19 -0.45 -22.06 22.58
C GLU A 19 -0.42 -20.78 21.74
N SER A 20 -1.58 -20.11 21.66
CA SER A 20 -1.69 -18.78 21.08
C SER A 20 -1.58 -17.75 22.22
N PRO A 21 -0.44 -17.08 22.39
CA PRO A 21 -0.25 -16.11 23.47
C PRO A 21 -1.27 -14.98 23.37
N ARG A 22 -1.89 -14.62 24.50
CA ARG A 22 -2.98 -13.62 24.54
C ARG A 22 -2.53 -12.20 24.19
N ASN A 23 -1.25 -11.89 24.34
CA ASN A 23 -0.71 -10.53 24.18
C ASN A 23 0.01 -10.30 22.84
N LEU A 24 0.01 -11.28 21.94
CA LEU A 24 0.64 -11.17 20.62
C LEU A 24 -0.42 -11.35 19.53
N LYS A 25 -0.56 -10.34 18.68
CA LYS A 25 -1.43 -10.41 17.51
C LYS A 25 -0.78 -11.27 16.44
N LEU A 26 -1.27 -12.50 16.28
CA LEU A 26 -0.89 -13.40 15.20
C LEU A 26 -1.88 -13.26 14.02
N PRO A 27 -1.42 -13.45 12.77
CA PRO A 27 -2.30 -13.44 11.62
C PRO A 27 -3.28 -14.63 11.69
N SER A 28 -4.45 -14.45 11.07
CA SER A 28 -5.43 -15.52 10.92
C SER A 28 -4.85 -16.78 10.26
N ARG A 29 -5.26 -17.98 10.71
CA ARG A 29 -4.80 -19.27 10.13
C ARG A 29 -5.21 -19.48 8.66
N ARG A 30 -6.33 -18.86 8.25
CA ARG A 30 -6.88 -18.94 6.89
C ARG A 30 -7.29 -17.53 6.44
N PRO A 31 -6.31 -16.65 6.18
CA PRO A 31 -6.62 -15.30 5.71
C PRO A 31 -7.32 -15.38 4.35
N SER A 32 -8.19 -14.43 4.05
CA SER A 32 -8.83 -14.37 2.73
C SER A 32 -7.84 -13.96 1.64
N LEU A 33 -6.90 -13.09 1.99
CA LEU A 33 -5.88 -12.58 1.09
C LEU A 33 -4.59 -12.27 1.86
N VAL A 34 -3.46 -12.64 1.27
CA VAL A 34 -2.12 -12.19 1.68
C VAL A 34 -1.41 -11.68 0.43
N CYS A 35 -1.06 -10.40 0.41
CA CYS A 35 -0.43 -9.75 -0.74
C CYS A 35 0.86 -9.06 -0.32
N GLU A 36 1.95 -9.42 -0.99
CA GLU A 36 3.24 -8.72 -0.89
C GLU A 36 3.38 -7.74 -2.06
N ASN A 37 3.75 -6.49 -1.76
CA ASN A 37 4.22 -5.49 -2.71
C ASN A 37 5.64 -5.10 -2.33
N CYS A 38 6.56 -5.11 -3.29
CA CYS A 38 7.97 -4.83 -3.05
C CYS A 38 8.42 -3.64 -3.91
N LEU A 39 9.00 -2.62 -3.26
CA LEU A 39 9.61 -1.47 -3.91
C LEU A 39 11.09 -1.41 -3.55
N TYR A 40 11.94 -1.18 -4.54
CA TYR A 40 13.37 -0.96 -4.36
C TYR A 40 13.65 0.54 -4.30
N SER A 41 14.55 0.97 -3.42
CA SER A 41 15.00 2.36 -3.43
C SER A 41 15.73 2.69 -4.72
N LEU A 42 15.55 3.92 -5.19
CA LEU A 42 16.24 4.49 -6.34
C LEU A 42 17.63 5.03 -5.97
N GLN A 43 17.92 5.20 -4.67
CA GLN A 43 19.17 5.81 -4.19
C GLN A 43 20.13 4.82 -3.53
N ARG A 44 19.59 3.82 -2.83
CA ARG A 44 20.36 2.83 -2.07
C ARG A 44 19.98 1.43 -2.49
N ASP A 45 20.85 0.48 -2.20
CA ASP A 45 20.60 -0.94 -2.42
C ASP A 45 19.72 -1.52 -1.31
N MET A 46 18.51 -0.98 -1.21
CA MET A 46 17.53 -1.31 -0.18
C MET A 46 16.16 -1.50 -0.81
N ARG A 47 15.28 -2.20 -0.10
CA ARG A 47 13.90 -2.46 -0.52
C ARG A 47 12.96 -2.49 0.67
N ALA A 48 11.70 -2.15 0.40
CA ALA A 48 10.60 -2.28 1.33
C ALA A 48 9.63 -3.34 0.79
N ARG A 49 9.36 -4.38 1.58
CA ARG A 49 8.38 -5.44 1.27
C ARG A 49 7.18 -5.29 2.19
N ALA A 50 6.07 -4.82 1.64
CA ALA A 50 4.85 -4.50 2.36
C ALA A 50 3.80 -5.61 2.16
N PHE A 51 3.26 -6.11 3.26
CA PHE A 51 2.29 -7.21 3.30
C PHE A 51 0.93 -6.72 3.78
N HIS A 52 -0.09 -6.86 2.94
CA HIS A 52 -1.48 -6.79 3.36
C HIS A 52 -1.93 -8.19 3.79
N ILE A 53 -2.42 -8.34 5.02
CA ILE A 53 -3.03 -9.56 5.53
C ILE A 53 -4.47 -9.25 5.87
N LEU A 54 -5.40 -9.92 5.19
CA LEU A 54 -6.83 -9.74 5.43
C LEU A 54 -7.39 -10.92 6.23
N GLU A 55 -8.30 -10.62 7.15
CA GLU A 55 -9.08 -11.61 7.87
C GLU A 55 -9.89 -12.48 6.88
N PRO A 56 -10.37 -13.68 7.30
CA PRO A 56 -11.24 -14.50 6.46
C PRO A 56 -12.48 -13.76 5.94
N LYS A 57 -12.92 -12.70 6.64
CA LYS A 57 -14.07 -11.86 6.28
C LYS A 57 -13.74 -10.76 5.26
N GLY A 58 -12.47 -10.56 4.91
CA GLY A 58 -12.05 -9.57 3.91
C GLY A 58 -11.70 -8.17 4.44
N THR A 59 -11.70 -7.97 5.77
CA THR A 59 -11.21 -6.76 6.43
C THR A 59 -9.73 -6.87 6.75
N VAL A 60 -9.02 -5.74 6.94
CA VAL A 60 -7.60 -5.75 7.31
C VAL A 60 -7.39 -6.40 8.69
N ASP A 61 -6.52 -7.40 8.75
CA ASP A 61 -6.07 -8.05 9.98
C ASP A 61 -4.80 -7.38 10.51
N MET A 62 -3.80 -7.26 9.63
CA MET A 62 -2.47 -6.76 9.95
C MET A 62 -1.75 -6.25 8.70
N LEU A 63 -0.88 -5.25 8.90
CA LEU A 63 0.08 -4.79 7.90
C LEU A 63 1.49 -5.09 8.41
N ILE A 64 2.35 -5.63 7.55
CA ILE A 64 3.76 -5.91 7.90
C ILE A 64 4.65 -5.27 6.85
N ILE A 65 5.72 -4.59 7.28
CA ILE A 65 6.74 -4.05 6.40
C ILE A 65 8.09 -4.63 6.80
N PHE A 66 8.79 -5.21 5.82
CA PHE A 66 10.21 -5.51 5.94
C PHE A 66 10.99 -4.42 5.22
N LEU A 67 11.81 -3.68 5.96
CA LEU A 67 12.79 -2.75 5.40
C LEU A 67 14.15 -3.43 5.40
N GLU A 68 14.69 -3.67 4.21
CA GLU A 68 15.87 -4.52 4.01
C GLU A 68 16.92 -3.74 3.22
N GLU A 69 18.16 -3.72 3.69
CA GLU A 69 19.29 -3.16 2.96
C GLU A 69 20.31 -4.27 2.70
N ARG A 70 20.79 -4.36 1.45
CA ARG A 70 21.84 -5.29 1.07
C ARG A 70 23.20 -4.67 1.41
N SER A 71 23.47 -4.51 2.70
CA SER A 71 24.77 -4.07 3.23
C SER A 71 25.12 -4.85 4.50
N GLU A 72 26.41 -4.95 4.80
CA GLU A 72 26.93 -5.52 6.06
C GLU A 72 26.78 -4.55 7.25
N GLY A 73 26.10 -3.41 7.05
CA GLY A 73 25.93 -2.35 8.03
C GLY A 73 24.77 -2.60 9.01
N SER A 74 24.52 -1.61 9.86
CA SER A 74 23.32 -1.61 10.71
C SER A 74 22.05 -1.63 9.86
N PRO A 75 21.01 -2.39 10.23
CA PRO A 75 19.77 -2.43 9.48
C PRO A 75 19.15 -1.02 9.38
N PRO A 76 18.51 -0.71 8.23
CA PRO A 76 17.88 0.59 8.05
C PRO A 76 16.76 0.76 9.07
N LEU A 77 16.76 1.89 9.77
CA LEU A 77 15.71 2.24 10.71
C LEU A 77 14.62 3.04 10.00
N LEU A 78 13.36 2.66 10.21
CA LEU A 78 12.26 3.55 9.89
C LEU A 78 12.32 4.71 10.88
N ASP A 79 12.53 5.91 10.34
CA ASP A 79 12.70 7.10 11.16
C ASP A 79 11.44 7.33 12.00
N SER A 80 11.58 7.18 13.31
CA SER A 80 10.51 7.38 14.30
C SER A 80 10.48 8.83 14.80
N ALA A 81 11.49 9.63 14.43
CA ALA A 81 11.72 10.98 14.96
C ALA A 81 10.67 12.02 14.52
N GLY A 82 9.80 11.68 13.56
CA GLY A 82 8.72 12.53 13.05
C GLY A 82 7.34 12.27 13.64
N ASP A 83 7.20 11.47 14.71
CA ASP A 83 5.90 11.08 15.30
C ASP A 83 5.03 12.26 15.80
N ALA A 84 5.56 13.49 15.80
CA ALA A 84 4.82 14.71 16.13
C ALA A 84 4.17 15.42 14.93
N GLU A 85 4.59 15.16 13.69
CA GLU A 85 4.01 15.77 12.49
C GLU A 85 2.96 14.85 11.86
N ASN A 86 1.87 15.45 11.36
CA ASN A 86 0.81 14.72 10.68
C ASN A 86 1.39 13.96 9.47
N ARG A 87 1.33 12.62 9.50
CA ARG A 87 1.95 11.74 8.50
C ARG A 87 1.40 11.91 7.09
N ILE A 88 0.24 12.57 6.92
CA ILE A 88 -0.30 12.87 5.59
C ILE A 88 0.46 14.02 4.90
N THR A 89 1.03 14.95 5.68
CA THR A 89 1.61 16.21 5.18
C THR A 89 2.61 16.02 4.04
N PRO A 90 3.55 15.06 4.09
CA PRO A 90 4.48 14.83 2.99
C PRO A 90 3.79 14.46 1.67
N PHE A 91 2.63 13.78 1.74
CA PHE A 91 1.87 13.32 0.58
C PHE A 91 0.93 14.38 -0.01
N LEU A 92 0.59 15.43 0.74
CA LEU A 92 -0.24 16.54 0.25
C LEU A 92 0.44 17.30 -0.88
N GLY A 93 -0.35 17.85 -1.80
CA GLY A 93 0.10 18.57 -2.98
C GLY A 93 -0.10 17.79 -4.27
N LYS A 94 0.52 18.29 -5.34
CA LYS A 94 0.39 17.75 -6.69
C LYS A 94 1.60 16.88 -7.03
N TRP A 95 1.31 15.69 -7.52
CA TRP A 95 2.28 14.70 -7.97
C TRP A 95 2.08 14.45 -9.46
N LYS A 96 3.18 14.39 -10.21
CA LYS A 96 3.15 14.04 -11.63
C LYS A 96 4.16 12.95 -11.91
N GLY A 97 3.83 12.04 -12.81
CA GLY A 97 4.71 10.92 -13.12
C GLY A 97 4.22 10.08 -14.27
N ARG A 98 4.72 8.84 -14.30
CA ARG A 98 4.33 7.84 -15.28
C ARG A 98 3.96 6.55 -14.55
N SER A 99 3.02 5.83 -15.14
CA SER A 99 2.61 4.50 -14.69
C SER A 99 2.77 3.46 -15.78
N VAL A 100 3.09 2.23 -15.37
CA VAL A 100 3.20 1.07 -16.25
C VAL A 100 2.39 -0.07 -15.64
N THR A 101 1.40 -0.54 -16.38
CA THR A 101 0.53 -1.66 -15.98
C THR A 101 0.95 -2.92 -16.69
N ASN A 102 1.36 -3.93 -15.92
CA ASN A 102 1.70 -5.25 -16.43
C ASN A 102 0.66 -6.29 -16.00
N ARG A 103 0.38 -7.26 -16.88
CA ARG A 103 -0.47 -8.41 -16.56
C ARG A 103 0.20 -9.28 -15.51
N SER A 104 -0.58 -9.79 -14.55
CA SER A 104 -0.11 -10.79 -13.61
C SER A 104 0.33 -12.07 -14.32
N GLY A 105 1.39 -12.71 -13.81
CA GLY A 105 1.95 -13.94 -14.35
C GLY A 105 3.39 -13.74 -14.82
N VAL A 106 4.11 -14.85 -15.00
CA VAL A 106 5.56 -14.84 -15.30
C VAL A 106 5.89 -14.11 -16.60
N TYR A 107 4.98 -14.15 -17.58
CA TYR A 107 5.19 -13.46 -18.86
C TYR A 107 5.20 -11.92 -18.70
N GLY A 108 4.45 -11.38 -17.75
CA GLY A 108 4.55 -9.97 -17.37
C GLY A 108 4.26 -8.94 -18.47
N SER A 109 3.42 -9.26 -19.46
CA SER A 109 3.16 -8.38 -20.60
C SER A 109 2.64 -7.01 -20.18
N THR A 110 3.25 -5.95 -20.71
CA THR A 110 2.75 -4.58 -20.57
C THR A 110 1.40 -4.44 -21.26
N ILE A 111 0.40 -4.04 -20.47
CA ILE A 111 -0.97 -3.79 -20.89
C ILE A 111 -1.11 -2.33 -21.33
N SER A 112 -0.57 -1.41 -20.52
CA SER A 112 -0.66 0.02 -20.77
C SER A 112 0.43 0.80 -20.06
N GLU A 113 0.77 1.95 -20.64
CA GLU A 113 1.54 3.01 -20.00
C GLU A 113 0.69 4.28 -20.01
N ALA A 114 0.84 5.12 -18.98
CA ALA A 114 0.07 6.36 -18.88
C ALA A 114 0.84 7.43 -18.10
N ASP A 115 0.69 8.68 -18.54
CA ASP A 115 1.05 9.85 -17.74
C ASP A 115 0.05 10.00 -16.59
N THR A 116 0.57 10.26 -15.38
CA THR A 116 -0.25 10.38 -14.17
C THR A 116 -0.12 11.75 -13.53
N VAL A 117 -1.25 12.25 -13.03
CA VAL A 117 -1.32 13.44 -12.20
C VAL A 117 -2.19 13.12 -10.99
N VAL A 118 -1.62 13.17 -9.79
CA VAL A 118 -2.33 12.92 -8.54
C VAL A 118 -2.32 14.19 -7.70
N LEU A 119 -3.48 14.63 -7.25
CA LEU A 119 -3.64 15.74 -6.33
C LEU A 119 -4.15 15.21 -4.99
N HIS A 120 -3.49 15.61 -3.91
CA HIS A 120 -3.96 15.39 -2.55
C HIS A 120 -4.09 16.74 -1.85
N GLU A 121 -5.30 17.14 -1.49
CA GLU A 121 -5.58 18.40 -0.82
C GLU A 121 -6.39 18.18 0.45
N MET A 122 -6.18 19.04 1.44
CA MET A 122 -7.03 19.10 2.63
C MET A 122 -8.02 20.24 2.44
N ASP A 123 -9.31 19.96 2.59
CA ASP A 123 -10.33 20.99 2.58
C ASP A 123 -10.38 21.77 3.91
N ASP A 124 -11.18 22.83 3.96
CA ASP A 124 -11.35 23.67 5.15
C ASP A 124 -11.98 22.90 6.34
N ASN A 125 -12.61 21.75 6.09
CA ASN A 125 -13.24 20.90 7.11
C ASN A 125 -12.30 19.78 7.60
N GLY A 126 -11.07 19.70 7.08
CA GLY A 126 -10.12 18.64 7.41
C GLY A 126 -10.38 17.31 6.70
N GLN A 127 -11.13 17.30 5.60
CA GLN A 127 -11.30 16.16 4.70
C GLN A 127 -10.17 16.12 3.66
N LEU A 128 -9.72 14.92 3.33
CA LEU A 128 -8.79 14.69 2.23
C LEU A 128 -9.56 14.59 0.92
N ILE A 129 -9.19 15.44 -0.04
CA ILE A 129 -9.59 15.36 -1.43
C ILE A 129 -8.46 14.70 -2.21
N GLN A 130 -8.79 13.69 -3.00
CA GLN A 130 -7.86 12.99 -3.88
C GLN A 130 -8.38 12.98 -5.31
N ASP A 131 -7.62 13.53 -6.25
CA ASP A 131 -7.87 13.42 -7.68
C ASP A 131 -6.74 12.65 -8.35
N VAL A 132 -7.06 11.56 -9.03
CA VAL A 132 -6.12 10.76 -9.82
C VAL A 132 -6.51 10.86 -11.28
N THR A 133 -5.65 11.47 -12.09
CA THR A 133 -5.80 11.56 -13.54
C THR A 133 -4.75 10.68 -14.20
N CYS A 134 -5.18 9.79 -15.10
CA CYS A 134 -4.31 8.95 -15.91
C CYS A 134 -4.64 9.17 -17.38
N THR A 135 -3.65 9.54 -18.19
CA THR A 135 -3.77 9.70 -19.64
C THR A 135 -2.96 8.60 -20.32
N SER A 136 -3.66 7.64 -20.93
CA SER A 136 -3.04 6.46 -21.52
C SER A 136 -2.33 6.79 -22.84
N ASP A 137 -1.15 6.21 -22.99
CA ASP A 137 -0.40 6.25 -24.24
C ASP A 137 -1.16 5.50 -25.33
N GLY A 138 -1.16 6.06 -26.55
CA GLY A 138 -1.67 5.41 -27.77
C GLY A 138 -3.19 5.28 -27.91
N THR A 139 -3.95 5.30 -26.81
CA THR A 139 -5.43 5.17 -26.85
C THR A 139 -6.16 6.50 -26.73
N ASN A 140 -5.44 7.59 -26.39
CA ASN A 140 -5.98 8.94 -26.17
C ASN A 140 -7.12 8.98 -25.14
N VAL A 141 -7.17 7.98 -24.25
CA VAL A 141 -8.13 7.88 -23.15
C VAL A 141 -7.54 8.57 -21.93
N THR A 142 -8.27 9.52 -21.37
CA THR A 142 -7.96 10.11 -20.06
C THR A 142 -9.04 9.72 -19.07
N THR A 143 -8.64 9.12 -17.95
CA THR A 143 -9.52 8.83 -16.83
C THR A 143 -9.21 9.76 -15.68
N ASN A 144 -10.26 10.22 -14.99
CA ASN A 144 -10.14 11.01 -13.78
C ASN A 144 -11.00 10.35 -12.70
N VAL A 145 -10.40 10.12 -11.53
CA VAL A 145 -11.04 9.52 -10.37
C VAL A 145 -10.91 10.50 -9.22
N HIS A 146 -12.05 10.98 -8.73
CA HIS A 146 -12.16 11.91 -7.63
C HIS A 146 -12.71 11.18 -6.39
N TRP A 147 -12.01 11.27 -5.27
CA TRP A 147 -12.44 10.74 -3.98
C TRP A 147 -12.32 11.79 -2.87
N THR A 148 -13.25 11.72 -1.94
CA THR A 148 -13.25 12.45 -0.67
C THR A 148 -13.15 11.46 0.47
N GLY A 149 -12.41 11.80 1.52
CA GLY A 149 -12.25 10.95 2.69
C GLY A 149 -11.99 11.71 3.98
N ALA A 150 -12.47 11.16 5.08
CA ALA A 150 -12.19 11.68 6.41
C ALA A 150 -10.86 11.13 6.93
N ILE A 151 -10.06 11.99 7.57
CA ILE A 151 -8.84 11.58 8.28
C ILE A 151 -9.16 11.43 9.77
N SER A 152 -8.81 10.28 10.34
CA SER A 152 -8.78 10.04 11.78
C SER A 152 -7.43 9.45 12.15
N ASP A 153 -6.63 10.19 12.92
CA ASP A 153 -5.25 9.86 13.25
C ASP A 153 -4.41 9.56 11.99
N ASN A 154 -3.97 8.31 11.83
CA ASN A 154 -3.16 7.84 10.70
C ASN A 154 -3.98 7.02 9.69
N LEU A 155 -5.31 7.12 9.72
CA LEU A 155 -6.21 6.40 8.83
C LEU A 155 -7.06 7.39 8.04
N VAL A 156 -7.01 7.28 6.72
CA VAL A 156 -7.95 7.96 5.82
C VAL A 156 -9.00 6.96 5.36
N THR A 157 -10.28 7.32 5.52
CA THR A 157 -11.41 6.51 5.03
C THR A 157 -12.16 7.30 3.97
N PHE A 158 -12.16 6.79 2.74
CA PHE A 158 -12.84 7.41 1.60
C PHE A 158 -14.30 6.95 1.50
N ASP A 159 -15.17 7.82 1.01
CA ASP A 159 -16.61 7.55 0.88
C ASP A 159 -16.92 6.36 -0.04
N GLY A 160 -15.98 6.01 -0.93
CA GLY A 160 -16.05 4.84 -1.80
C GLY A 160 -15.78 3.48 -1.12
N GLY A 161 -15.52 3.46 0.19
CA GLY A 161 -15.17 2.23 0.92
C GLY A 161 -13.73 1.80 0.74
N TYR A 162 -12.85 2.73 0.35
CA TYR A 162 -11.40 2.54 0.32
C TYR A 162 -10.78 3.19 1.55
N GLN A 163 -9.64 2.68 2.02
CA GLN A 163 -8.91 3.24 3.13
C GLN A 163 -7.41 3.28 2.83
N MET A 164 -6.74 4.27 3.42
CA MET A 164 -5.29 4.45 3.35
C MET A 164 -4.75 4.58 4.77
N ILE A 165 -3.86 3.66 5.14
CA ILE A 165 -3.18 3.65 6.44
C ILE A 165 -1.81 4.31 6.27
N LEU A 166 -1.57 5.41 6.99
CA LEU A 166 -0.34 6.18 6.98
C LEU A 166 0.67 5.58 7.97
N LEU A 167 1.86 5.27 7.47
CA LEU A 167 2.89 4.53 8.18
C LEU A 167 4.16 5.39 8.35
N PRO A 168 5.02 5.05 9.32
CA PRO A 168 6.32 5.69 9.46
C PRO A 168 7.20 5.56 8.21
N GLY A 169 8.22 6.41 8.09
CA GLY A 169 9.19 6.34 6.99
C GLY A 169 8.65 6.77 5.63
N GLY A 170 7.61 7.62 5.61
CA GLY A 170 7.03 8.12 4.36
C GLY A 170 6.30 7.03 3.57
N MET A 171 5.68 6.08 4.26
CA MET A 171 4.96 4.98 3.64
C MET A 171 3.45 5.11 3.86
N TYR A 172 2.66 4.60 2.93
CA TYR A 172 1.26 4.29 3.20
C TYR A 172 0.87 2.99 2.50
N MET A 173 -0.18 2.36 3.04
CA MET A 173 -0.77 1.15 2.48
C MET A 173 -2.26 1.37 2.30
N GLY A 174 -2.76 1.10 1.09
CA GLY A 174 -4.14 1.33 0.70
C GLY A 174 -4.88 0.04 0.38
N CYS A 175 -6.12 -0.08 0.80
CA CYS A 175 -6.97 -1.23 0.51
C CYS A 175 -8.46 -0.89 0.67
N PRO A 176 -9.39 -1.73 0.16
CA PRO A 176 -10.80 -1.62 0.53
C PRO A 176 -10.98 -1.83 2.04
N CYS A 177 -11.99 -1.18 2.63
CA CYS A 177 -12.36 -1.41 4.02
C CYS A 177 -12.84 -2.86 4.25
N ASP A 178 -13.51 -3.42 3.24
CA ASP A 178 -14.07 -4.77 3.25
C ASP A 178 -14.08 -5.35 1.82
N VAL A 179 -13.14 -6.26 1.55
CA VAL A 179 -13.01 -6.92 0.25
C VAL A 179 -14.20 -7.85 -0.04
N ALA A 180 -14.83 -8.44 0.98
CA ALA A 180 -15.98 -9.30 0.76
C ALA A 180 -17.18 -8.51 0.20
N LYS A 181 -17.33 -7.23 0.57
CA LYS A 181 -18.30 -6.32 -0.08
C LYS A 181 -17.99 -6.09 -1.55
N SER A 182 -16.73 -5.89 -1.92
CA SER A 182 -16.33 -5.73 -3.33
C SER A 182 -16.70 -6.97 -4.15
N VAL A 183 -16.35 -8.16 -3.64
CA VAL A 183 -16.67 -9.46 -4.28
C VAL A 183 -18.19 -9.67 -4.35
N ALA A 184 -18.92 -9.43 -3.27
CA ALA A 184 -20.39 -9.59 -3.24
C ALA A 184 -21.12 -8.63 -4.20
N GLN A 185 -20.52 -7.48 -4.53
CA GLN A 185 -21.04 -6.51 -5.48
C GLN A 185 -20.49 -6.72 -6.91
N SER A 186 -19.74 -7.79 -7.16
CA SER A 186 -19.07 -8.06 -8.42
C SER A 186 -18.21 -6.88 -8.90
N LYS A 187 -17.48 -6.25 -7.98
CA LYS A 187 -16.58 -5.13 -8.25
C LYS A 187 -15.13 -5.58 -8.10
N SER A 188 -14.30 -5.20 -9.08
CA SER A 188 -12.85 -5.24 -8.94
C SER A 188 -12.39 -4.36 -7.78
N PHE A 189 -11.24 -4.68 -7.22
CA PHE A 189 -10.61 -3.91 -6.16
C PHE A 189 -9.09 -3.92 -6.31
N HIS A 190 -8.39 -3.12 -5.53
CA HIS A 190 -6.93 -3.08 -5.57
C HIS A 190 -6.34 -2.86 -4.19
N LEU A 191 -5.10 -3.32 -4.02
CA LEU A 191 -4.25 -3.01 -2.88
C LEU A 191 -3.12 -2.10 -3.36
N GLU A 192 -2.67 -1.20 -2.51
CA GLU A 192 -1.67 -0.20 -2.83
C GLU A 192 -0.58 -0.15 -1.78
N PHE A 193 0.67 -0.05 -2.21
CA PHE A 193 1.79 0.30 -1.37
C PHE A 193 2.50 1.51 -1.96
N CYS A 194 2.69 2.55 -1.15
CA CYS A 194 3.47 3.72 -1.52
C CYS A 194 4.64 3.91 -0.59
N TRP A 195 5.76 4.33 -1.17
CA TRP A 195 6.94 4.73 -0.44
C TRP A 195 7.50 6.03 -1.03
N LEU A 196 7.54 7.05 -0.18
CA LEU A 196 8.19 8.33 -0.40
C LEU A 196 9.69 8.17 -0.10
N GLU A 197 10.54 8.25 -1.14
CA GLU A 197 11.98 8.13 -0.95
C GLU A 197 12.63 9.46 -0.56
N THR A 198 12.16 10.54 -1.18
CA THR A 198 12.51 11.91 -0.82
C THR A 198 11.23 12.73 -0.75
N PRO A 199 11.22 13.88 -0.06
CA PRO A 199 10.01 14.71 0.07
C PRO A 199 9.33 15.09 -1.26
N ASP A 200 10.08 15.04 -2.36
CA ASP A 200 9.67 15.37 -3.71
C ASP A 200 9.52 14.15 -4.63
N LYS A 201 9.84 12.91 -4.20
CA LYS A 201 9.82 11.74 -5.08
C LYS A 201 9.27 10.50 -4.38
N ARG A 202 8.27 9.87 -5.01
CA ARG A 202 7.63 8.65 -4.49
C ARG A 202 7.47 7.57 -5.55
N GLN A 203 7.40 6.34 -5.07
CA GLN A 203 7.01 5.18 -5.84
C GLN A 203 5.70 4.62 -5.29
N ARG A 204 4.85 4.08 -6.17
CA ARG A 204 3.63 3.36 -5.78
C ARG A 204 3.55 2.06 -6.55
N LEU A 205 3.04 1.03 -5.89
CA LEU A 205 2.73 -0.25 -6.51
C LEU A 205 1.29 -0.62 -6.17
N VAL A 206 0.47 -0.74 -7.21
CA VAL A 206 -0.95 -1.10 -7.10
C VAL A 206 -1.14 -2.50 -7.65
N ARG A 207 -1.67 -3.40 -6.82
CA ARG A 207 -2.05 -4.76 -7.18
C ARG A 207 -3.56 -4.81 -7.42
N THR A 208 -3.98 -5.12 -8.65
CA THR A 208 -5.39 -5.12 -9.04
C THR A 208 -5.95 -6.53 -9.06
N TYR A 209 -7.15 -6.68 -8.50
CA TYR A 209 -7.90 -7.92 -8.37
C TYR A 209 -9.21 -7.83 -9.15
N ASP A 210 -9.61 -8.95 -9.75
CA ASP A 210 -10.92 -9.08 -10.36
C ASP A 210 -12.03 -9.29 -9.31
N VAL A 211 -13.23 -9.56 -9.79
CA VAL A 211 -14.44 -9.72 -8.97
C VAL A 211 -14.42 -10.99 -8.11
N GLU A 212 -13.54 -11.94 -8.39
CA GLU A 212 -13.37 -13.19 -7.64
C GLU A 212 -12.19 -13.12 -6.66
N GLY A 213 -11.46 -12.01 -6.63
CA GLY A 213 -10.27 -11.84 -5.81
C GLY A 213 -9.01 -12.46 -6.41
N LEU A 214 -8.98 -12.73 -7.72
CA LEU A 214 -7.77 -13.13 -8.42
C LEU A 214 -7.00 -11.90 -8.90
N ALA A 215 -5.68 -11.88 -8.67
CA ALA A 215 -4.84 -10.77 -9.10
C ALA A 215 -4.63 -10.77 -10.62
N VAL A 216 -5.10 -9.74 -11.31
CA VAL A 216 -5.08 -9.65 -12.78
C VAL A 216 -3.95 -8.79 -13.33
N SER A 217 -3.51 -7.78 -12.59
CA SER A 217 -2.41 -6.89 -13.01
C SER A 217 -1.67 -6.25 -11.84
N SER A 218 -0.55 -5.60 -12.16
CA SER A 218 0.18 -4.72 -11.25
C SER A 218 0.56 -3.44 -11.98
N THR A 219 0.33 -2.31 -11.33
CA THR A 219 0.64 -0.99 -11.87
C THR A 219 1.71 -0.35 -11.00
N TYR A 220 2.86 -0.09 -11.61
CA TYR A 220 3.96 0.63 -10.98
C TYR A 220 3.86 2.12 -11.33
N PHE A 221 4.07 2.99 -10.35
CA PHE A 221 4.09 4.44 -10.52
C PHE A 221 5.43 4.99 -10.04
N LEU A 222 5.96 5.93 -10.80
CA LEU A 222 7.09 6.76 -10.40
C LEU A 222 6.69 8.23 -10.54
N GLU A 223 6.60 8.94 -9.43
CA GLU A 223 6.01 10.29 -9.36
C GLU A 223 6.93 11.28 -8.64
N THR A 224 6.88 12.53 -9.10
CA THR A 224 7.60 13.67 -8.53
C THR A 224 6.60 14.75 -8.12
N LYS A 225 6.85 15.40 -6.98
CA LYS A 225 6.04 16.50 -6.46
C LYS A 225 6.28 17.77 -7.28
N VAL A 226 5.22 18.54 -7.53
CA VAL A 226 5.22 19.79 -8.30
C VAL A 226 5.02 20.99 -7.40
#